data_AF-A0AAW0JNL4-F1
#
_entry.id   AF-A0AAW0JNL4-F1
#
_cell.length_a   1.000
_cell.length_b   1.000
_cell.length_c   1.000
_cell.angle_alpha   90.00
_cell.angle_beta   90.00
_cell.angle_gamma   90.00
#
_symmetry.space_group_name_H-M   'P 1'
#
loop_
_entity.id
_entity.type
_entity.pdbx_description
1 polymer ?
#
loop_
_entity_poly.entity_id
_entity_poly.type
_entity_poly.pdbx_seq_one_letter_code
_entity_poly.pdbx_strand_id
1 'polypeptide(L)'
;MNLTLAINTGEDAQFFYANLIPVLNQPLEACENSEEDMESCFCFKYASDVAPKPLDPNNIYQQFEIHPSEMGCDGRGGFVAKSITSDGIPPKFLRSNGWTVQTSTRSDFQLGYASGLNTSLRACLPKFNFLLSCTSSQPVIVGKWYSPFMFIKEGTLKDQMSTSTYYEVTLEQKWAQIFACEHNERQGNVVVVDVPPREMVLVFGREVMDVNVVSGVMWFKSCGIEGQERSVGLCLEVFERKKWEQERVGWVGGNDRQLSLKRVEEFGGTSGWRKFGCYILAERFMLK
;
A
#
# COMPACT_ATOMS: atom_id res chain seq x y z
N MET A 1 -11.88 5.45 -2.20
CA MET A 1 -13.08 6.11 -1.64
C MET A 1 -12.64 6.79 -0.35
N ASN A 2 -12.69 8.12 -0.27
CA ASN A 2 -12.26 8.88 0.91
C ASN A 2 -13.42 8.95 1.91
N LEU A 3 -13.30 8.27 3.06
CA LEU A 3 -14.21 8.49 4.19
C LEU A 3 -13.85 9.84 4.82
N THR A 4 -14.79 10.78 4.75
CA THR A 4 -14.69 12.09 5.41
C THR A 4 -15.49 12.00 6.70
N LEU A 5 -14.82 12.01 7.85
CA LEU A 5 -15.49 12.06 9.14
C LEU A 5 -15.56 13.54 9.59
N ALA A 6 -16.76 14.09 9.66
CA ALA A 6 -16.98 15.42 10.21
C ALA A 6 -17.30 15.29 11.70
N ILE A 7 -16.36 15.69 12.57
CA ILE A 7 -16.62 15.85 14.00
C ILE A 7 -16.77 17.35 14.28
N ASN A 8 -17.99 17.77 14.59
CA ASN A 8 -18.28 19.16 14.91
C ASN A 8 -18.00 19.39 16.40
N THR A 9 -16.82 19.92 16.73
CA THR A 9 -16.46 20.34 18.10
C THR A 9 -16.66 21.84 18.26
N GLY A 10 -17.88 22.33 18.07
CA GLY A 10 -18.40 23.58 18.65
C GLY A 10 -17.79 24.93 18.21
N GLU A 11 -16.50 25.03 17.89
CA GLU A 11 -15.85 26.32 17.60
C GLU A 11 -14.80 26.27 16.47
N ASP A 12 -14.39 25.10 15.96
CA ASP A 12 -13.62 25.00 14.71
C ASP A 12 -13.84 23.61 14.08
N ALA A 13 -14.39 23.57 12.86
CA ALA A 13 -14.55 22.33 12.11
C ALA A 13 -13.17 21.89 11.56
N GLN A 14 -12.45 21.08 12.32
CA GLN A 14 -11.25 20.41 11.82
C GLN A 14 -11.66 19.14 11.06
N PHE A 15 -11.48 19.17 9.73
CA PHE A 15 -11.69 18.00 8.88
C PHE A 15 -10.53 17.01 9.07
N PHE A 16 -10.78 15.92 9.79
CA PHE A 16 -9.85 14.80 9.85
C PHE A 16 -10.30 13.72 8.88
N TYR A 17 -9.45 13.41 7.88
CA TYR A 17 -9.58 12.19 7.10
C TYR A 17 -9.12 11.02 7.98
N ALA A 18 -10.02 10.48 8.80
CA ALA A 18 -9.75 9.31 9.60
C ALA A 18 -10.41 8.08 8.95
N ASN A 19 -9.59 7.16 8.44
CA ASN A 19 -10.05 5.79 8.24
C ASN A 19 -10.26 5.18 9.63
N LEU A 20 -11.50 5.14 10.11
CA LEU A 20 -11.85 4.39 11.31
C LEU A 20 -11.67 2.90 11.01
N ILE A 21 -10.55 2.34 11.47
CA ILE A 21 -10.40 0.91 11.60
C ILE A 21 -10.88 0.59 13.02
N PRO A 22 -12.07 0.00 13.20
CA PRO A 22 -12.42 -0.52 14.51
C PRO A 22 -11.45 -1.68 14.80
N VAL A 23 -10.43 -1.43 15.63
CA VAL A 23 -9.62 -2.48 16.23
C VAL A 23 -10.49 -3.16 17.27
N LEU A 24 -11.40 -4.01 16.80
CA LEU A 24 -12.15 -4.89 17.67
C LEU A 24 -11.17 -5.96 18.15
N ASN A 25 -11.30 -6.42 19.38
CA ASN A 25 -10.64 -7.64 19.87
C ASN A 25 -11.19 -8.91 19.18
N GLN A 26 -11.69 -8.77 17.95
CA GLN A 26 -12.28 -9.77 17.09
C GLN A 26 -11.74 -9.54 15.67
N PRO A 27 -11.63 -10.59 14.84
CA PRO A 27 -11.27 -10.45 13.44
C PRO A 27 -12.09 -9.34 12.75
N LEU A 28 -11.42 -8.38 12.09
CA LEU A 28 -12.03 -7.50 11.09
C LEU A 28 -12.45 -8.37 9.91
N GLU A 29 -13.61 -8.96 10.06
CA GLU A 29 -14.30 -9.69 9.03
C GLU A 29 -15.66 -9.02 8.85
N ALA A 30 -16.02 -8.72 7.61
CA ALA A 30 -17.24 -7.98 7.31
C ALA A 30 -18.41 -8.96 7.18
N CYS A 31 -19.54 -8.67 7.80
CA CYS A 31 -20.77 -9.43 7.56
C CYS A 31 -21.46 -8.85 6.34
N GLU A 32 -21.86 -9.74 5.42
CA GLU A 32 -22.76 -9.43 4.32
C GLU A 32 -24.13 -10.01 4.71
N ASN A 33 -25.04 -9.14 5.13
CA ASN A 33 -26.40 -9.53 5.49
C ASN A 33 -27.36 -8.66 4.68
N SER A 34 -28.39 -9.28 4.12
CA SER A 34 -29.52 -8.62 3.45
C SER A 34 -30.82 -8.87 4.21
N GLU A 35 -31.89 -8.14 3.89
CA GLU A 35 -33.22 -8.42 4.44
C GLU A 35 -33.71 -9.85 4.17
N GLU A 36 -33.21 -10.51 3.11
CA GLU A 36 -33.52 -11.91 2.79
C GLU A 36 -32.92 -12.89 3.80
N ASP A 37 -31.85 -12.48 4.50
CA ASP A 37 -31.19 -13.27 5.55
C ASP A 37 -31.83 -13.08 6.94
N MET A 38 -32.93 -12.33 7.03
CA MET A 38 -33.66 -12.15 8.29
C MET A 38 -34.46 -13.40 8.65
N GLU A 39 -34.16 -13.96 9.81
CA GLU A 39 -35.02 -14.96 10.43
C GLU A 39 -36.21 -14.27 11.13
N SER A 40 -37.37 -14.92 11.05
CA SER A 40 -38.61 -14.44 11.67
C SER A 40 -39.03 -15.42 12.77
N CYS A 41 -39.09 -14.96 14.02
CA CYS A 41 -39.74 -15.69 15.10
C CYS A 41 -40.71 -14.77 15.85
N PHE A 42 -41.89 -15.31 16.19
CA PHE A 42 -43.00 -14.68 16.92
C PHE A 42 -42.81 -13.20 17.32
N CYS A 43 -43.41 -12.32 16.51
CA CYS A 43 -43.48 -10.85 16.66
C CYS A 43 -42.19 -10.04 16.43
N PHE A 44 -41.04 -10.68 16.15
CA PHE A 44 -39.77 -9.97 15.90
C PHE A 44 -39.02 -10.51 14.69
N LYS A 45 -38.59 -9.63 13.79
CA LYS A 45 -37.56 -9.95 12.80
C LYS A 45 -36.19 -9.79 13.46
N TYR A 46 -35.33 -10.79 13.34
CA TYR A 46 -33.94 -10.68 13.77
C TYR A 46 -33.03 -11.13 12.63
N ALA A 47 -32.03 -10.31 12.33
CA ALA A 47 -30.94 -10.75 11.47
C ALA A 47 -29.87 -11.34 12.37
N SER A 48 -29.58 -12.62 12.21
CA SER A 48 -28.37 -13.21 12.78
C SER A 48 -27.18 -12.73 11.94
N ASP A 49 -26.05 -12.45 12.58
CA ASP A 49 -24.84 -12.10 11.81
C ASP A 49 -24.37 -13.36 11.07
N VAL A 50 -24.30 -13.29 9.73
CA VAL A 50 -23.74 -14.36 8.90
C VAL A 50 -22.24 -14.51 9.22
N ALA A 51 -21.71 -15.73 8.98
CA ALA A 51 -20.29 -16.00 9.10
C ALA A 51 -19.49 -14.91 8.36
N PRO A 52 -18.53 -14.26 9.03
CA PRO A 52 -17.88 -13.11 8.45
C PRO A 52 -17.06 -13.46 7.20
N LYS A 53 -17.01 -12.54 6.25
CA LYS A 53 -16.29 -12.70 4.97
C LYS A 53 -15.03 -11.85 4.94
N PRO A 54 -14.04 -12.20 4.09
CA PRO A 54 -12.93 -11.30 3.79
C PRO A 54 -13.45 -9.94 3.33
N LEU A 55 -12.74 -8.89 3.73
CA LEU A 55 -13.02 -7.54 3.26
C LEU A 55 -12.98 -7.51 1.73
N ASP A 56 -14.07 -7.04 1.14
CA ASP A 56 -14.16 -6.63 -0.26
C ASP A 56 -14.57 -5.15 -0.29
N PRO A 57 -13.63 -4.23 -0.57
CA PRO A 57 -13.92 -2.80 -0.64
C PRO A 57 -14.98 -2.43 -1.68
N ASN A 58 -15.21 -3.27 -2.68
CA ASN A 58 -16.18 -3.02 -3.75
C ASN A 58 -17.56 -3.64 -3.45
N ASN A 59 -17.66 -4.46 -2.39
CA ASN A 59 -18.94 -4.99 -1.96
C ASN A 59 -19.71 -3.91 -1.17
N ILE A 60 -20.76 -3.39 -1.79
CA ILE A 60 -21.65 -2.38 -1.21
C ILE A 60 -22.35 -2.82 0.09
N TYR A 61 -22.51 -4.13 0.31
CA TYR A 61 -23.07 -4.68 1.55
C TYR A 61 -22.09 -4.70 2.72
N GLN A 62 -20.80 -4.47 2.46
CA GLN A 62 -19.77 -4.30 3.49
C GLN A 62 -19.49 -2.82 3.80
N GLN A 63 -20.20 -1.89 3.15
CA GLN A 63 -20.02 -0.45 3.33
C GLN A 63 -21.14 0.15 4.18
N PHE A 64 -20.75 0.95 5.17
CA PHE A 64 -21.67 1.53 6.14
C PHE A 64 -21.40 3.02 6.38
N GLU A 65 -22.46 3.78 6.57
CA GLU A 65 -22.41 5.16 7.05
C GLU A 65 -22.60 5.21 8.56
N ILE A 66 -21.74 5.97 9.24
CA ILE A 66 -21.81 6.14 10.69
C ILE A 66 -22.58 7.43 10.97
N HIS A 67 -23.70 7.33 11.68
CA HIS A 67 -24.51 8.46 12.09
C HIS A 67 -24.48 8.64 13.62
N PRO A 68 -24.53 9.88 14.11
CA PRO A 68 -24.79 10.12 15.53
C PRO A 68 -26.19 9.58 15.87
N SER A 69 -26.28 8.87 16.99
CA SER A 69 -27.54 8.42 17.59
C SER A 69 -27.99 9.45 18.62
N GLU A 70 -29.17 10.02 18.41
CA GLU A 70 -29.81 10.98 19.31
C GLU A 70 -30.42 10.30 20.56
N MET A 71 -30.41 8.97 20.62
CA MET A 71 -31.20 8.18 21.57
C MET A 71 -30.31 7.35 22.50
N GLY A 72 -29.66 8.02 23.46
CA GLY A 72 -29.02 7.40 24.62
C GLY A 72 -29.77 7.80 25.90
N CYS A 73 -30.21 6.82 26.70
CA CYS A 73 -30.98 7.03 27.94
C CYS A 73 -30.21 7.83 29.01
N ASP A 74 -28.90 7.96 28.83
CA ASP A 74 -27.93 8.51 29.78
C ASP A 74 -27.30 9.83 29.31
N GLY A 75 -27.89 10.50 28.31
CA GLY A 75 -27.48 11.83 27.84
C GLY A 75 -26.12 11.86 27.12
N ARG A 76 -25.49 10.70 26.93
CA ARG A 76 -24.28 10.53 26.11
C ARG A 76 -24.71 10.19 24.68
N GLY A 77 -24.33 11.05 23.74
CA GLY A 77 -24.49 10.77 22.30
C GLY A 77 -23.74 9.51 21.92
N GLY A 78 -24.34 8.69 21.06
CA GLY A 78 -23.75 7.46 20.53
C GLY A 78 -23.62 7.49 19.01
N PHE A 79 -23.21 6.38 18.42
CA PHE A 79 -23.15 6.18 16.99
C PHE A 79 -23.92 4.93 16.57
N VAL A 80 -24.50 4.96 15.38
CA VAL A 80 -25.11 3.80 14.73
C VAL A 80 -24.63 3.74 13.30
N ALA A 81 -24.35 2.54 12.80
CA ALA A 81 -24.08 2.34 11.40
C ALA A 81 -25.38 2.07 10.64
N LYS A 82 -25.49 2.62 9.43
CA LYS A 82 -26.50 2.27 8.43
C LYS A 82 -25.81 1.70 7.20
N SER A 83 -26.41 0.70 6.55
CA SER A 83 -25.92 0.25 5.25
C SER A 83 -26.08 1.36 4.22
N ILE A 84 -25.17 1.41 3.25
CA ILE A 84 -25.34 2.26 2.06
C ILE A 84 -26.50 1.76 1.20
N THR A 85 -26.75 0.44 1.20
CA THR A 85 -27.88 -0.16 0.49
C THR A 85 -29.12 -0.19 1.39
N SER A 86 -30.30 -0.04 0.78
CA SER A 86 -31.58 -0.03 1.50
C SER A 86 -31.93 -1.37 2.17
N ASP A 87 -31.42 -2.46 1.60
CA ASP A 87 -31.63 -3.84 2.04
C ASP A 87 -30.48 -4.40 2.89
N GLY A 88 -29.38 -3.66 3.02
CA GLY A 88 -28.18 -4.12 3.71
C GLY A 88 -28.31 -3.97 5.22
N ILE A 89 -27.83 -4.96 5.94
CA ILE A 89 -27.93 -5.01 7.39
C ILE A 89 -26.52 -4.97 8.00
N PRO A 90 -26.15 -3.90 8.71
CA PRO A 90 -24.87 -3.86 9.41
C PRO A 90 -24.74 -4.98 10.45
N PRO A 91 -23.52 -5.44 10.72
CA PRO A 91 -23.24 -6.34 11.84
C PRO A 91 -23.91 -5.87 13.13
N LYS A 92 -24.40 -6.81 13.95
CA LYS A 92 -25.17 -6.49 15.15
C LYS A 92 -24.51 -5.43 16.03
N PHE A 93 -23.20 -5.54 16.24
CA PHE A 93 -22.44 -4.60 17.07
C PHE A 93 -22.41 -3.16 16.54
N LEU A 94 -22.56 -2.95 15.22
CA LEU A 94 -22.59 -1.62 14.61
C LEU A 94 -24.00 -1.00 14.57
N ARG A 95 -25.06 -1.81 14.57
CA ARG A 95 -26.46 -1.31 14.56
C ARG A 95 -27.08 -1.20 15.95
N SER A 96 -26.60 -1.93 16.96
CA SER A 96 -27.20 -1.94 18.29
C SER A 96 -26.80 -0.72 19.15
N ASN A 97 -27.79 -0.05 19.74
CA ASN A 97 -27.71 0.88 20.87
C ASN A 97 -26.49 1.83 20.91
N GLY A 98 -26.40 2.75 19.95
CA GLY A 98 -25.60 3.96 20.09
C GLY A 98 -24.20 3.73 20.65
N TRP A 99 -23.36 2.97 19.95
CA TRP A 99 -22.01 2.65 20.43
C TRP A 99 -21.16 3.91 20.54
N THR A 100 -20.21 3.92 21.47
CA THR A 100 -19.33 5.08 21.69
C THR A 100 -17.95 4.84 21.09
N VAL A 101 -17.36 5.89 20.51
CA VAL A 101 -15.97 5.86 20.05
C VAL A 101 -15.08 6.21 21.23
N GLN A 102 -14.17 5.30 21.58
CA GLN A 102 -13.08 5.60 22.50
C GLN A 102 -11.78 5.57 21.72
N THR A 103 -11.01 6.65 21.81
CA THR A 103 -9.67 6.71 21.22
C THR A 103 -8.65 6.40 22.31
N SER A 104 -7.97 5.26 22.19
CA SER A 104 -6.82 4.93 23.01
C SER A 104 -5.64 4.57 22.11
N THR A 105 -4.56 5.32 22.17
CA THR A 105 -3.31 4.95 21.53
C THR A 105 -2.61 3.93 22.41
N ARG A 106 -2.35 2.71 21.90
CA ARG A 106 -1.54 1.74 22.65
C ARG A 106 -0.14 2.32 22.87
N SER A 107 0.47 2.05 24.02
CA SER A 107 1.80 2.59 24.37
C SER A 107 2.92 2.14 23.43
N ASP A 108 2.74 0.99 22.76
CA ASP A 108 3.65 0.43 21.76
C ASP A 108 3.33 0.89 20.32
N PHE A 109 2.25 1.64 20.12
CA PHE A 109 1.80 2.06 18.81
C PHE A 109 2.34 3.45 18.46
N GLN A 110 3.39 3.49 17.64
CA GLN A 110 3.99 4.72 17.14
C GLN A 110 4.00 4.71 15.61
N LEU A 111 3.14 5.53 15.00
CA LEU A 111 3.23 5.86 13.58
C LEU A 111 4.05 7.14 13.41
N GLY A 112 4.98 7.11 12.45
CA GLY A 112 5.72 8.29 12.04
C GLY A 112 4.85 9.25 11.23
N TYR A 113 5.42 10.41 10.89
CA TYR A 113 4.74 11.36 10.02
C TYR A 113 4.71 10.87 8.56
N ALA A 114 3.56 10.99 7.89
CA ALA A 114 3.34 10.53 6.52
C ALA A 114 2.43 11.51 5.75
N SER A 115 3.02 12.53 5.13
CA SER A 115 2.28 13.56 4.36
C SER A 115 1.87 13.13 2.95
N GLY A 116 2.13 11.88 2.57
CA GLY A 116 1.99 11.41 1.20
C GLY A 116 3.17 11.81 0.31
N LEU A 117 2.88 12.16 -0.95
CA LEU A 117 3.89 12.47 -1.95
C LEU A 117 4.43 13.90 -1.80
N ASN A 118 5.75 14.04 -1.73
CA ASN A 118 6.42 15.32 -1.85
C ASN A 118 6.80 15.58 -3.32
N THR A 119 5.90 16.25 -4.05
CA THR A 119 6.07 16.53 -5.49
C THR A 119 7.35 17.32 -5.79
N SER A 120 7.67 18.32 -4.96
CA SER A 120 8.88 19.13 -5.14
C SER A 120 10.15 18.30 -4.97
N LEU A 121 10.17 17.38 -4.00
CA LEU A 121 11.30 16.50 -3.78
C LEU A 121 11.42 15.43 -4.87
N ARG A 122 10.31 14.85 -5.34
CA ARG A 122 10.29 13.87 -6.44
C ARG A 122 10.78 14.47 -7.77
N ALA A 123 10.52 15.76 -8.00
CA ALA A 123 11.01 16.47 -9.17
C ALA A 123 12.52 16.74 -9.12
N CYS A 124 13.13 16.72 -7.93
CA CYS A 124 14.55 16.89 -7.75
C CYS A 124 15.29 15.55 -7.92
N LEU A 125 16.36 15.55 -8.71
CA LEU A 125 17.21 14.37 -8.84
C LEU A 125 17.99 14.12 -7.54
N PRO A 126 18.12 12.85 -7.08
CA PRO A 126 19.03 12.50 -6.00
C PRO A 126 20.46 12.96 -6.33
N LYS A 127 21.25 13.31 -5.29
CA LYS A 127 22.64 13.72 -5.50
C LYS A 127 23.45 12.60 -6.16
N PHE A 128 24.15 12.93 -7.24
CA PHE A 128 25.04 12.01 -7.95
C PHE A 128 26.49 12.20 -7.45
N ASN A 129 26.73 11.94 -6.16
CA ASN A 129 28.01 12.18 -5.50
C ASN A 129 28.52 10.94 -4.74
N PHE A 130 28.49 9.78 -5.37
CA PHE A 130 28.93 8.51 -4.82
C PHE A 130 30.02 7.87 -5.70
N LEU A 131 30.77 6.93 -5.15
CA LEU A 131 31.88 6.28 -5.85
C LEU A 131 31.37 5.40 -6.99
N LEU A 132 32.11 5.34 -8.12
CA LEU A 132 31.81 4.44 -9.24
C LEU A 132 31.93 2.94 -8.87
N SER A 133 32.49 2.61 -7.70
CA SER A 133 32.47 1.26 -7.14
C SER A 133 31.10 0.89 -6.54
N CYS A 134 30.26 1.88 -6.23
CA CYS A 134 28.92 1.64 -5.72
C CYS A 134 27.95 1.33 -6.88
N THR A 135 27.13 0.31 -6.69
CA THR A 135 26.08 -0.11 -7.64
C THR A 135 24.81 0.75 -7.54
N SER A 136 24.65 1.53 -6.46
CA SER A 136 23.56 2.50 -6.33
C SER A 136 23.88 3.63 -5.36
N SER A 137 23.16 4.75 -5.49
CA SER A 137 23.17 5.82 -4.49
C SER A 137 22.38 5.44 -3.23
N GLN A 138 22.52 6.26 -2.19
CA GLN A 138 21.56 6.27 -1.09
C GLN A 138 20.16 6.65 -1.62
N PRO A 139 19.09 5.97 -1.18
CA PRO A 139 17.74 6.31 -1.59
C PRO A 139 17.25 7.58 -0.91
N VAL A 140 16.45 8.36 -1.64
CA VAL A 140 15.72 9.51 -1.13
C VAL A 140 14.23 9.14 -1.07
N ILE A 141 13.61 9.24 0.11
CA ILE A 141 12.17 9.01 0.28
C ILE A 141 11.44 10.25 -0.22
N VAL A 142 10.67 10.10 -1.30
CA VAL A 142 9.90 11.19 -1.93
C VAL A 142 8.40 11.05 -1.71
N GLY A 143 7.94 9.93 -1.16
CA GLY A 143 6.58 9.75 -0.70
C GLY A 143 6.50 8.78 0.46
N LYS A 144 5.59 9.04 1.40
CA LYS A 144 5.35 8.18 2.56
C LYS A 144 3.87 8.14 2.91
N TRP A 145 3.34 6.93 3.06
CA TRP A 145 1.95 6.62 3.43
C TRP A 145 1.92 5.48 4.44
N TYR A 146 0.75 5.27 5.03
CA TYR A 146 0.44 4.05 5.77
C TYR A 146 -0.70 3.31 5.08
N SER A 147 -0.57 2.00 4.97
CA SER A 147 -1.63 1.11 4.53
C SER A 147 -2.08 0.26 5.70
N PRO A 148 -3.38 0.25 6.03
CA PRO A 148 -3.95 -0.73 6.95
C PRO A 148 -3.64 -2.17 6.53
N PHE A 149 -3.48 -3.06 7.51
CA PHE A 149 -3.27 -4.49 7.25
C PHE A 149 -4.41 -5.12 6.44
N MET A 150 -5.62 -4.58 6.45
CA MET A 150 -6.74 -5.14 5.69
C MET A 150 -6.47 -5.21 4.17
N PHE A 151 -5.58 -4.35 3.65
CA PHE A 151 -5.19 -4.29 2.23
C PHE A 151 -3.93 -5.11 1.89
N ILE A 152 -3.29 -5.72 2.89
CA ILE A 152 -2.03 -6.46 2.75
C ILE A 152 -2.23 -7.81 3.41
N LYS A 153 -1.88 -8.92 2.76
CA LYS A 153 -2.12 -10.26 3.30
C LYS A 153 -0.79 -10.95 3.53
N GLU A 154 -0.45 -11.21 4.79
CA GLU A 154 0.69 -12.05 5.15
C GLU A 154 0.41 -12.83 6.44
N GLY A 155 1.01 -14.01 6.55
CA GLY A 155 0.89 -14.86 7.74
C GLY A 155 -0.56 -15.19 8.11
N THR A 156 -0.82 -15.34 9.41
CA THR A 156 -2.18 -15.49 9.92
C THR A 156 -2.77 -14.13 10.25
N LEU A 157 -4.08 -13.98 10.05
CA LEU A 157 -4.81 -12.74 10.34
C LEU A 157 -4.61 -12.29 11.81
N LYS A 158 -4.61 -13.24 12.75
CA LYS A 158 -4.42 -12.96 14.17
C LYS A 158 -3.05 -12.36 14.45
N ASP A 159 -1.99 -12.97 13.88
CA ASP A 159 -0.63 -12.47 14.06
C ASP A 159 -0.51 -11.09 13.44
N GLN A 160 -0.97 -10.94 12.20
CA GLN A 160 -0.93 -9.69 11.45
C GLN A 160 -1.65 -8.54 12.17
N MET A 161 -2.82 -8.79 12.76
CA MET A 161 -3.54 -7.79 13.55
C MET A 161 -2.77 -7.37 14.80
N SER A 162 -2.04 -8.30 15.40
CA SER A 162 -1.32 -8.06 16.65
C SER A 162 0.03 -7.38 16.46
N THR A 163 0.73 -7.63 15.35
CA THR A 163 2.10 -7.15 15.09
C THR A 163 2.18 -6.11 13.98
N SER A 164 1.28 -6.17 13.00
CA SER A 164 1.41 -5.49 11.71
C SER A 164 0.12 -4.78 11.32
N THR A 165 -0.51 -4.04 12.25
CA THR A 165 -1.79 -3.36 12.02
C THR A 165 -1.72 -2.32 10.88
N TYR A 166 -0.57 -1.68 10.70
CA TYR A 166 -0.30 -0.74 9.61
C TYR A 166 1.07 -1.00 9.01
N TYR A 167 1.15 -0.90 7.70
CA TYR A 167 2.37 -1.00 6.93
C TYR A 167 2.81 0.37 6.45
N GLU A 168 4.10 0.64 6.54
CA GLU A 168 4.71 1.82 5.95
C GLU A 168 4.90 1.58 4.45
N VAL A 169 4.33 2.46 3.63
CA VAL A 169 4.52 2.48 2.18
C VAL A 169 5.38 3.69 1.84
N THR A 170 6.56 3.49 1.26
CA THR A 170 7.41 4.60 0.78
C THR A 170 7.63 4.52 -0.72
N LEU A 171 7.71 5.69 -1.36
CA LEU A 171 8.26 5.84 -2.70
C LEU A 171 9.67 6.39 -2.57
N GLU A 172 10.65 5.64 -3.05
CA GLU A 172 12.06 5.99 -2.98
C GLU A 172 12.65 6.21 -4.37
N GLN A 173 13.46 7.24 -4.50
CA GLN A 173 14.27 7.55 -5.68
C GLN A 173 15.75 7.28 -5.41
N LYS A 174 16.43 6.61 -6.33
CA LYS A 174 17.89 6.41 -6.26
C LYS A 174 18.51 6.28 -7.64
N TRP A 175 19.81 6.52 -7.72
CA TRP A 175 20.59 6.12 -8.89
C TRP A 175 20.91 4.63 -8.79
N ALA A 176 20.62 3.87 -9.85
CA ALA A 176 20.91 2.44 -9.94
C ALA A 176 21.81 2.18 -11.16
N GLN A 177 22.91 1.46 -10.95
CA GLN A 177 23.83 1.07 -12.01
C GLN A 177 23.18 0.01 -12.90
N ILE A 178 23.21 0.24 -14.19
CA ILE A 178 22.72 -0.72 -15.20
C ILE A 178 23.86 -1.31 -16.03
N PHE A 179 25.01 -0.65 -16.07
CA PHE A 179 26.18 -1.11 -16.80
C PHE A 179 27.46 -0.58 -16.16
N ALA A 180 28.52 -1.38 -16.19
CA ALA A 180 29.85 -0.97 -15.78
C ALA A 180 30.89 -1.69 -16.63
N CYS A 181 31.97 -1.00 -16.97
CA CYS A 181 33.15 -1.62 -17.56
C CYS A 181 34.43 -0.91 -17.10
N GLU A 182 35.54 -1.63 -17.18
CA GLU A 182 36.87 -1.10 -16.93
C GLU A 182 37.63 -1.04 -18.25
N HIS A 183 38.49 -0.03 -18.38
CA HIS A 183 39.23 0.18 -19.60
C HIS A 183 40.32 -0.89 -19.74
N ASN A 184 40.28 -1.61 -20.85
CA ASN A 184 41.36 -2.49 -21.26
C ASN A 184 42.15 -1.81 -22.39
N GLU A 185 43.47 -1.94 -22.45
CA GLU A 185 44.34 -1.31 -23.47
C GLU A 185 43.95 -1.63 -24.94
N ARG A 186 43.11 -2.65 -25.14
CA ARG A 186 42.57 -3.06 -26.45
C ARG A 186 41.25 -2.38 -26.83
N GLN A 187 40.60 -1.69 -25.90
CA GLN A 187 39.36 -0.95 -26.15
C GLN A 187 39.71 0.49 -26.55
N GLY A 188 39.06 0.99 -27.60
CA GLY A 188 39.16 2.39 -27.97
C GLY A 188 38.50 3.32 -26.93
N ASN A 189 38.38 4.59 -27.28
CA ASN A 189 37.74 5.60 -26.42
C ASN A 189 36.21 5.51 -26.38
N VAL A 190 35.62 4.51 -27.03
CA VAL A 190 34.18 4.38 -27.21
C VAL A 190 33.63 3.25 -26.34
N VAL A 191 32.59 3.55 -25.56
CA VAL A 191 31.82 2.59 -24.77
C VAL A 191 30.42 2.45 -25.35
N VAL A 192 30.03 1.22 -25.65
CA VAL A 192 28.67 0.89 -26.09
C VAL A 192 27.92 0.28 -24.92
N VAL A 193 26.82 0.91 -24.53
CA VAL A 193 25.87 0.43 -23.53
C VAL A 193 24.66 -0.12 -24.27
N ASP A 194 24.38 -1.41 -24.06
CA ASP A 194 23.17 -2.08 -24.56
C ASP A 194 22.60 -2.95 -23.43
N VAL A 195 21.80 -2.33 -22.57
CA VAL A 195 21.17 -3.02 -21.43
C VAL A 195 19.70 -2.63 -21.34
N PRO A 196 18.76 -3.59 -21.45
CA PRO A 196 17.35 -3.31 -21.21
C PRO A 196 17.10 -3.17 -19.70
N PRO A 197 16.57 -2.03 -19.22
CA PRO A 197 16.10 -1.93 -17.84
C PRO A 197 14.92 -2.87 -17.61
N ARG A 198 14.89 -3.54 -16.46
CA ARG A 198 13.83 -4.49 -16.08
C ARG A 198 13.17 -4.06 -14.79
N GLU A 199 11.84 -4.12 -14.76
CA GLU A 199 11.07 -3.99 -13.53
C GLU A 199 11.24 -5.25 -12.67
N MET A 200 11.49 -5.06 -11.37
CA MET A 200 11.74 -6.15 -10.44
C MET A 200 10.88 -5.97 -9.19
N VAL A 201 10.24 -7.06 -8.76
CA VAL A 201 9.51 -7.12 -7.50
C VAL A 201 10.28 -8.04 -6.56
N LEU A 202 10.53 -7.55 -5.34
CA LEU A 202 11.24 -8.29 -4.30
C LEU A 202 10.31 -8.51 -3.11
N VAL A 203 10.21 -9.75 -2.67
CA VAL A 203 9.51 -10.15 -1.44
C VAL A 203 10.55 -10.76 -0.51
N PHE A 204 10.66 -10.24 0.72
CA PHE A 204 11.72 -10.61 1.67
C PHE A 204 13.14 -10.57 1.08
N GLY A 205 13.40 -9.60 0.19
CA GLY A 205 14.70 -9.41 -0.47
C GLY A 205 14.98 -10.38 -1.63
N ARG A 206 14.00 -11.17 -2.06
CA ARG A 206 14.14 -12.16 -3.14
C ARG A 206 13.20 -11.87 -4.29
N GLU A 207 13.66 -12.13 -5.51
CA GLU A 207 12.86 -11.96 -6.71
C GLU A 207 11.63 -12.87 -6.66
N VAL A 208 10.49 -12.29 -7.00
CA VAL A 208 9.22 -13.02 -7.09
C VAL A 208 9.30 -14.05 -8.22
N MET A 209 8.86 -15.26 -7.93
CA MET A 209 8.85 -16.39 -8.88
C MET A 209 7.49 -16.55 -9.57
N ASP A 210 6.41 -16.18 -8.88
CA ASP A 210 5.03 -16.34 -9.35
C ASP A 210 4.18 -15.15 -8.86
N VAL A 211 3.31 -14.67 -9.75
CA VAL A 211 2.34 -13.61 -9.49
C VAL A 211 0.98 -14.08 -9.97
N ASN A 212 -0.01 -14.07 -9.07
CA ASN A 212 -1.39 -14.35 -9.45
C ASN A 212 -2.35 -13.36 -8.79
N VAL A 213 -3.57 -13.27 -9.32
CA VAL A 213 -4.63 -12.42 -8.76
C VAL A 213 -5.80 -13.31 -8.39
N VAL A 214 -6.19 -13.29 -7.12
CA VAL A 214 -7.29 -14.09 -6.56
C VAL A 214 -8.13 -13.19 -5.67
N SER A 215 -9.43 -13.09 -5.94
CA SER A 215 -10.39 -12.33 -5.14
C SER A 215 -9.95 -10.89 -4.84
N GLY A 216 -9.50 -10.16 -5.86
CA GLY A 216 -9.07 -8.76 -5.71
C GLY A 216 -7.73 -8.58 -4.97
N VAL A 217 -6.98 -9.65 -4.72
CA VAL A 217 -5.65 -9.62 -4.11
C VAL A 217 -4.62 -10.13 -5.11
N MET A 218 -3.59 -9.33 -5.36
CA MET A 218 -2.41 -9.73 -6.13
C MET A 218 -1.40 -10.38 -5.17
N TRP A 219 -1.15 -11.68 -5.35
CA TRP A 219 -0.19 -12.42 -4.55
C TRP A 219 1.15 -12.51 -5.25
N PHE A 220 2.20 -12.28 -4.47
CA PHE A 220 3.59 -12.39 -4.87
C PHE A 220 4.21 -13.56 -4.10
N LYS A 221 4.70 -14.57 -4.82
CA LYS A 221 5.36 -15.73 -4.21
C LYS A 221 6.87 -15.67 -4.41
N SER A 222 7.60 -15.93 -3.35
CA SER A 222 9.06 -16.04 -3.35
C SER A 222 9.50 -17.27 -2.57
N CYS A 223 10.65 -17.84 -2.90
CA CYS A 223 11.22 -18.97 -2.20
C CYS A 223 12.26 -18.50 -1.18
N GLY A 224 12.12 -18.92 0.09
CA GLY A 224 13.07 -18.64 1.17
C GLY A 224 14.39 -19.39 1.03
N ILE A 225 15.34 -19.13 1.94
CA ILE A 225 16.66 -19.79 1.97
C ILE A 225 16.52 -21.31 2.17
N GLU A 226 15.54 -21.72 2.97
CA GLU A 226 15.31 -23.12 3.35
C GLU A 226 14.30 -23.82 2.40
N GLY A 227 14.01 -23.24 1.24
CA GLY A 227 13.01 -23.79 0.31
C GLY A 227 11.56 -23.54 0.73
N GLN A 228 11.32 -22.88 1.87
CA GLN A 228 9.98 -22.49 2.29
C GLN A 228 9.41 -21.41 1.39
N GLU A 229 8.24 -21.65 0.82
CA GLU A 229 7.50 -20.64 0.07
C GLU A 229 6.98 -19.55 1.01
N ARG A 230 7.18 -18.30 0.60
CA ARG A 230 6.61 -17.12 1.27
C ARG A 230 5.79 -16.33 0.28
N SER A 231 4.57 -16.00 0.67
CA SER A 231 3.64 -15.21 -0.13
C SER A 231 3.21 -13.96 0.60
N VAL A 232 3.16 -12.85 -0.13
CA VAL A 232 2.54 -11.60 0.33
C VAL A 232 1.46 -11.21 -0.67
N GLY A 233 0.27 -10.92 -0.18
CA GLY A 233 -0.85 -10.41 -0.96
C GLY A 233 -0.96 -8.89 -0.84
N LEU A 234 -1.24 -8.21 -1.94
CA LEU A 234 -1.56 -6.80 -1.98
C LEU A 234 -2.93 -6.65 -2.64
N CYS A 235 -3.90 -6.05 -1.94
CA CYS A 235 -5.18 -5.71 -2.52
C CYS A 235 -5.00 -4.79 -3.75
N LEU A 236 -5.81 -5.01 -4.78
CA LEU A 236 -5.71 -4.28 -6.04
C LEU A 236 -5.85 -2.77 -5.84
N GLU A 237 -6.61 -2.30 -4.86
CA GLU A 237 -6.74 -0.88 -4.53
C GLU A 237 -5.39 -0.23 -4.24
N VAL A 238 -4.49 -0.92 -3.52
CA VAL A 238 -3.15 -0.40 -3.20
C VAL A 238 -2.23 -0.54 -4.40
N PHE A 239 -2.32 -1.66 -5.13
CA PHE A 239 -1.50 -1.90 -6.32
C PHE A 239 -1.81 -0.91 -7.45
N GLU A 240 -3.09 -0.67 -7.74
CA GLU A 240 -3.55 0.27 -8.75
C GLU A 240 -3.24 1.71 -8.35
N ARG A 241 -3.38 2.06 -7.06
CA ARG A 241 -2.97 3.38 -6.56
C ARG A 241 -1.48 3.62 -6.79
N LYS A 242 -0.64 2.62 -6.53
CA LYS A 242 0.80 2.65 -6.84
C LYS A 242 1.04 2.84 -8.34
N LYS A 243 0.37 2.06 -9.19
CA LYS A 243 0.51 2.14 -10.65
C LYS A 243 0.12 3.52 -11.18
N TRP A 244 -1.01 4.06 -10.73
CA TRP A 244 -1.47 5.40 -11.07
C TRP A 244 -0.45 6.49 -10.70
N GLU A 245 0.22 6.37 -9.54
CA GLU A 245 1.29 7.30 -9.12
C GLU A 245 2.52 7.28 -10.02
N GLN A 246 2.77 6.18 -10.73
CA GLN A 246 3.82 6.08 -11.74
C GLN A 246 3.34 6.61 -13.09
N GLU A 247 2.14 6.21 -13.53
CA GLU A 247 1.58 6.58 -14.84
C GLU A 247 1.40 8.10 -14.98
N ARG A 248 0.99 8.79 -13.92
CA ARG A 248 0.80 10.25 -13.94
C ARG A 248 2.08 11.07 -14.17
N VAL A 249 3.26 10.46 -14.00
CA VAL A 249 4.56 11.10 -14.32
C VAL A 249 5.17 10.56 -15.62
N GLY A 250 4.35 9.89 -16.44
CA GLY A 250 4.75 9.40 -17.75
C GLY A 250 5.40 8.01 -17.74
N TRP A 251 5.35 7.28 -16.63
CA TRP A 251 5.76 5.87 -16.63
C TRP A 251 4.77 5.03 -17.44
N VAL A 252 5.26 4.30 -18.43
CA VAL A 252 4.46 3.36 -19.22
C VAL A 252 4.92 1.95 -18.85
N GLY A 253 4.15 1.27 -18.01
CA GLY A 253 4.43 -0.12 -17.62
C GLY A 253 4.05 -1.11 -18.73
N GLY A 254 4.69 -2.29 -18.73
CA GLY A 254 4.35 -3.41 -19.61
C GLY A 254 5.56 -4.13 -20.21
N ASN A 255 5.41 -5.43 -20.49
CA ASN A 255 6.43 -6.28 -21.14
C ASN A 255 6.75 -5.86 -22.58
N ASP A 256 5.82 -5.15 -23.25
CA ASP A 256 5.90 -4.87 -24.69
C ASP A 256 6.84 -3.71 -25.07
N ARG A 257 7.43 -3.03 -24.07
CA ARG A 257 8.41 -1.97 -24.31
C ARG A 257 9.59 -2.11 -23.36
N GLN A 258 10.32 -3.23 -23.46
CA GLN A 258 11.74 -3.19 -23.16
C GLN A 258 12.41 -2.22 -24.14
N LEU A 259 12.39 -0.92 -23.80
CA LEU A 259 13.22 0.08 -24.44
C LEU A 259 14.66 -0.31 -24.13
N SER A 260 15.30 -1.06 -25.03
CA SER A 260 16.73 -1.34 -24.93
C SER A 260 17.45 0.00 -24.91
N LEU A 261 18.11 0.33 -23.81
CA LEU A 261 18.92 1.53 -23.74
C LEU A 261 20.20 1.26 -24.54
N LYS A 262 20.18 1.68 -25.81
CA LYS A 262 21.35 1.66 -26.69
C LYS A 262 21.98 3.04 -26.70
N ARG A 263 23.17 3.15 -26.13
CA ARG A 263 23.90 4.41 -26.05
C ARG A 263 25.37 4.18 -26.36
N VAL A 264 25.94 5.09 -27.14
CA VAL A 264 27.36 5.11 -27.46
C VAL A 264 27.95 6.35 -26.81
N GLU A 265 28.93 6.17 -25.94
CA GLU A 265 29.62 7.24 -25.24
C GLU A 265 31.09 7.25 -25.68
N GLU A 266 31.56 8.40 -26.13
CA GLU A 266 32.96 8.60 -26.53
C GLU A 266 33.67 9.46 -25.49
N PHE A 267 34.79 8.96 -25.00
CA PHE A 267 35.63 9.67 -24.05
C PHE A 267 36.53 10.68 -24.78
N GLY A 268 36.24 11.98 -24.60
CA GLY A 268 36.98 13.09 -25.23
C GLY A 268 38.21 13.59 -24.47
N GLY A 269 38.62 12.94 -23.37
CA GLY A 269 39.78 13.37 -22.59
C GLY A 269 41.12 12.90 -23.16
N THR A 270 42.19 13.62 -22.85
CA THR A 270 43.56 13.30 -23.30
C THR A 270 44.23 12.18 -22.50
N SER A 271 43.83 11.98 -21.24
CA SER A 271 44.25 10.85 -20.41
C SER A 271 43.21 9.74 -20.53
N GLY A 272 43.58 8.54 -20.98
CA GLY A 272 42.65 7.41 -21.11
C GLY A 272 41.77 7.19 -19.86
N TRP A 273 40.53 6.75 -20.07
CA TRP A 273 39.60 6.46 -18.99
C TRP A 273 39.99 5.14 -18.29
N ARG A 274 39.59 4.95 -17.02
CA ARG A 274 39.87 3.71 -16.26
C ARG A 274 38.62 2.88 -15.99
N LYS A 275 37.51 3.54 -15.69
CA LYS A 275 36.25 2.91 -15.35
C LYS A 275 35.09 3.74 -15.88
N PHE A 276 34.09 3.05 -16.40
CA PHE A 276 32.83 3.62 -16.86
C PHE A 276 31.68 2.97 -16.09
N GLY A 277 30.69 3.77 -15.72
CA GLY A 277 29.46 3.31 -15.08
C GLY A 277 28.26 4.06 -15.64
N CYS A 278 27.25 3.33 -16.10
CA CYS A 278 25.98 3.89 -16.53
C CYS A 278 24.93 3.67 -15.45
N TYR A 279 24.21 4.74 -15.11
CA TYR A 279 23.22 4.75 -14.04
C TYR A 279 21.91 5.32 -14.56
N ILE A 280 20.80 4.80 -14.03
CA ILE A 280 19.45 5.31 -14.28
C ILE A 280 18.86 5.82 -12.97
N LEU A 281 17.94 6.77 -13.07
CA LEU A 281 17.05 7.09 -11.95
C LEU A 281 16.03 5.96 -11.82
N ALA A 282 16.06 5.28 -10.68
CA ALA A 282 15.12 4.22 -10.34
C ALA A 282 14.17 4.70 -9.25
N GLU A 283 12.88 4.51 -9.48
CA GLU A 283 11.83 4.64 -8.47
C GLU A 283 11.45 3.26 -7.95
N ARG A 284 11.35 3.11 -6.62
CA ARG A 284 10.86 1.87 -5.99
C ARG A 284 9.83 2.18 -4.93
N PHE A 285 8.76 1.39 -4.91
CA PHE A 285 7.85 1.36 -3.77
C PHE A 285 8.33 0.31 -2.78
N MET A 286 8.48 0.70 -1.52
CA MET A 286 8.80 -0.19 -0.42
C MET A 286 7.59 -0.34 0.49
N LEU A 287 7.30 -1.57 0.88
CA LEU A 287 6.30 -1.92 1.88
C LEU A 287 7.04 -2.52 3.08
N LYS A 288 6.79 -2.02 4.28
CA LYS A 288 7.42 -2.46 5.54
C LYS A 288 6.39 -2.65 6.62
#